data_AF-A0A3D1GSX6-F1
#
_entry.id   AF-A0A3D1GSX6-F1
#
_cell.length_a   1.000
_cell.length_b   1.000
_cell.length_c   1.000
_cell.angle_alpha   90.00
_cell.angle_beta   90.00
_cell.angle_gamma   90.00
#
_symmetry.space_group_name_H-M   'P 1'
#
loop_
_entity.id
_entity.type
_entity.pdbx_description
1 polymer ?
#
loop_
_entity_poly.entity_id
_entity_poly.type
_entity_poly.pdbx_seq_one_letter_code
_entity_poly.pdbx_strand_id
1 'polypeptide(L)'
;MTEPGTGAQQMTSDALKQLSALGYDLKSDQPRLALGPHGRRLLTELIAATRGEMWGSVIILSATLADVAVHETGQFDVASDAFDGDGFDDGEGPFGLSYLSAGERRRLEVLRARRNALVHYEGPVAGLSGAGDDAAVLKTNAEQAIGALLPVLENLERWG
;
A
#
# COMPACT_ATOMS: atom_id res chain seq x y z
N MET A 1 14.10 -7.90 33.76
CA MET A 1 13.24 -8.36 32.66
C MET A 1 12.59 -7.14 32.05
N THR A 2 13.13 -6.66 30.94
CA THR A 2 12.59 -5.56 30.15
C THR A 2 11.71 -6.16 29.06
N GLU A 3 10.41 -5.85 29.11
CA GLU A 3 9.45 -6.26 28.07
C GLU A 3 9.73 -5.52 26.76
N PRO A 4 9.81 -6.20 25.60
CA PRO A 4 9.78 -5.55 24.30
C PRO A 4 8.37 -5.70 23.71
N GLY A 5 7.55 -4.63 23.72
CA GLY A 5 6.18 -4.77 23.21
C GLY A 5 5.40 -3.51 22.83
N THR A 6 5.91 -2.30 23.05
CA THR A 6 5.05 -1.09 22.99
C THR A 6 5.04 -0.38 21.62
N GLY A 7 5.78 -0.88 20.62
CA GLY A 7 5.89 -0.20 19.30
C GLY A 7 4.86 -0.60 18.26
N ALA A 8 4.33 -1.83 18.31
CA ALA A 8 3.51 -2.40 17.23
C ALA A 8 2.00 -2.14 17.39
N GLN A 9 1.51 -1.97 18.62
CA GLN A 9 0.08 -1.78 18.88
C GLN A 9 -0.41 -0.35 18.58
N GLN A 10 0.47 0.66 18.58
CA GLN A 10 0.09 2.06 18.36
C GLN A 10 -0.22 2.39 16.88
N MET A 11 0.46 1.74 15.92
CA MET A 11 0.31 2.01 14.48
C MET A 11 -1.04 1.57 13.90
N THR A 12 -1.72 0.64 14.56
CA THR A 12 -2.94 -0.04 14.11
C THR A 12 -4.18 0.87 14.01
N SER A 13 -4.22 1.95 14.80
CA SER A 13 -5.30 2.96 14.74
C SER A 13 -5.00 4.06 13.73
N ASP A 14 -3.74 4.47 13.62
CA ASP A 14 -3.39 5.73 12.97
C ASP A 14 -3.33 5.60 11.46
N ALA A 15 -2.79 4.49 10.94
CA ALA A 15 -2.77 4.23 9.50
C ALA A 15 -4.19 4.09 8.92
N LEU A 16 -5.11 3.45 9.66
CA LEU A 16 -6.51 3.31 9.27
C LEU A 16 -7.25 4.65 9.28
N LYS A 17 -7.04 5.45 10.32
CA LYS A 17 -7.58 6.82 10.40
C LYS A 17 -7.06 7.69 9.26
N GLN A 18 -5.77 7.58 8.97
CA GLN A 18 -5.11 8.35 7.91
C GLN A 18 -5.59 7.92 6.52
N LEU A 19 -5.75 6.62 6.25
CA LEU A 19 -6.37 6.12 5.02
C LEU A 19 -7.79 6.66 4.85
N SER A 20 -8.60 6.65 5.93
CA SER A 20 -9.95 7.20 5.87
C SER A 20 -9.96 8.72 5.65
N ALA A 21 -8.98 9.46 6.17
CA ALA A 21 -8.86 10.90 6.02
C ALA A 21 -8.38 11.32 4.62
N LEU A 22 -7.44 10.57 4.03
CA LEU A 22 -6.94 10.79 2.68
C LEU A 22 -7.94 10.32 1.62
N GLY A 23 -8.62 9.21 1.89
CA GLY A 23 -9.41 8.48 0.91
C GLY A 23 -10.83 8.98 0.69
N TYR A 24 -11.37 9.89 1.53
CA TYR A 24 -12.75 10.37 1.41
C TYR A 24 -12.93 11.83 1.76
N ASP A 25 -13.73 12.52 0.96
CA ASP A 25 -14.47 13.69 1.42
C ASP A 25 -15.83 13.23 1.97
N LEU A 26 -16.01 13.34 3.28
CA LEU A 26 -17.24 12.97 3.99
C LEU A 26 -18.47 13.75 3.51
N LYS A 27 -18.30 14.89 2.83
CA LYS A 27 -19.41 15.68 2.30
C LYS A 27 -19.86 15.23 0.92
N SER A 28 -18.96 14.67 0.10
CA SER A 28 -19.23 14.32 -1.29
C SER A 28 -19.23 12.81 -1.56
N ASP A 29 -18.85 11.98 -0.59
CA ASP A 29 -18.72 10.51 -0.72
C ASP A 29 -17.82 10.11 -1.90
N GLN A 30 -16.86 10.96 -2.25
CA GLN A 30 -15.89 10.71 -3.32
C GLN A 30 -14.45 10.69 -2.79
N PRO A 31 -13.57 9.90 -3.44
CA PRO A 31 -12.14 9.96 -3.16
C PRO A 31 -11.57 11.32 -3.52
N ARG A 32 -10.86 11.93 -2.57
CA ARG A 32 -10.19 13.24 -2.73
C ARG A 32 -8.97 13.18 -3.63
N LEU A 33 -8.42 11.99 -3.81
CA LEU A 33 -7.20 11.74 -4.57
C LEU A 33 -7.47 11.80 -6.07
N ALA A 34 -6.57 12.43 -6.83
CA ALA A 34 -6.58 12.46 -8.28
C ALA A 34 -6.18 11.11 -8.89
N LEU A 35 -6.99 10.09 -8.62
CA LEU A 35 -6.87 8.75 -9.18
C LEU A 35 -7.72 8.63 -10.44
N GLY A 36 -7.26 7.82 -11.39
CA GLY A 36 -8.06 7.41 -12.53
C GLY A 36 -9.24 6.50 -12.12
N PRO A 37 -10.12 6.14 -13.06
CA PRO A 37 -11.30 5.32 -12.77
C PRO A 37 -10.96 3.99 -12.09
N HIS A 38 -9.82 3.37 -12.44
CA HIS A 38 -9.40 2.10 -11.84
C HIS A 38 -8.95 2.30 -10.39
N GLY A 39 -8.07 3.27 -10.14
CA GLY A 39 -7.59 3.58 -8.80
C GLY A 39 -8.72 3.99 -7.85
N ARG A 40 -9.68 4.80 -8.32
CA ARG A 40 -10.87 5.21 -7.54
C ARG A 40 -11.72 4.02 -7.13
N ARG A 41 -11.92 3.06 -8.05
CA ARG A 41 -12.69 1.84 -7.76
C ARG A 41 -11.98 0.99 -6.70
N LEU A 42 -10.68 0.77 -6.85
CA LEU A 42 -9.88 0.01 -5.89
C LEU A 42 -9.81 0.66 -4.51
N LEU A 43 -9.70 1.99 -4.44
CA LEU A 43 -9.72 2.72 -3.16
C LEU A 43 -11.06 2.56 -2.43
N THR A 44 -12.18 2.58 -3.17
CA THR A 44 -13.51 2.34 -2.59
C THR A 44 -13.61 0.92 -2.01
N GLU A 45 -13.14 -0.08 -2.74
CA GLU A 45 -13.14 -1.48 -2.29
C GLU A 45 -12.18 -1.70 -1.11
N LEU A 46 -11.01 -1.06 -1.11
CA LEU A 46 -10.05 -1.11 -0.01
C LEU A 46 -10.70 -0.62 1.28
N ILE A 47 -11.43 0.49 1.22
CA ILE A 47 -12.11 1.07 2.39
C ILE A 47 -13.24 0.18 2.89
N ALA A 48 -14.03 -0.41 1.99
CA ALA A 48 -15.03 -1.40 2.35
C ALA A 48 -14.40 -2.64 3.00
N ALA A 49 -13.28 -3.12 2.46
CA ALA A 49 -12.52 -4.25 3.01
C ALA A 49 -11.96 -3.95 4.40
N THR A 50 -11.41 -2.76 4.60
CA THR A 50 -10.94 -2.30 5.90
C THR A 50 -12.07 -2.25 6.93
N ARG A 51 -13.25 -1.70 6.57
CA ARG A 51 -14.41 -1.62 7.46
C ARG A 51 -14.99 -2.99 7.80
N GLY A 52 -14.94 -3.93 6.86
CA GLY A 52 -15.40 -5.30 7.03
C GLY A 52 -14.37 -6.25 7.64
N GLU A 53 -13.22 -5.74 8.09
CA GLU A 53 -12.13 -6.56 8.65
C GLU A 53 -11.63 -7.67 7.70
N MET A 54 -11.73 -7.43 6.38
CA MET A 54 -11.34 -8.38 5.33
C MET A 54 -9.83 -8.29 5.07
N TRP A 55 -9.02 -8.65 6.07
CA TRP A 55 -7.57 -8.38 6.11
C TRP A 55 -6.79 -8.90 4.91
N GLY A 56 -7.11 -10.10 4.39
CA GLY A 56 -6.50 -10.61 3.16
C GLY A 56 -6.77 -9.72 1.96
N SER A 57 -8.02 -9.27 1.79
CA SER A 57 -8.41 -8.33 0.74
C SER A 57 -7.74 -6.97 0.92
N VAL A 58 -7.61 -6.47 2.15
CA VAL A 58 -6.89 -5.21 2.43
C VAL A 58 -5.45 -5.27 1.92
N ILE A 59 -4.73 -6.37 2.16
CA ILE A 59 -3.35 -6.55 1.67
C ILE A 59 -3.30 -6.54 0.13
N ILE A 60 -4.17 -7.32 -0.51
CA ILE A 60 -4.21 -7.43 -1.98
C ILE A 60 -4.53 -6.08 -2.60
N LEU A 61 -5.62 -5.44 -2.17
CA LEU A 61 -6.09 -4.16 -2.68
C LEU A 61 -5.08 -3.03 -2.44
N SER A 62 -4.36 -3.05 -1.31
CA SER A 62 -3.32 -2.05 -1.04
C SER A 62 -2.17 -2.15 -2.04
N ALA A 63 -1.70 -3.36 -2.32
CA ALA A 63 -0.63 -3.59 -3.30
C ALA A 63 -1.08 -3.21 -4.72
N THR A 64 -2.28 -3.64 -5.11
CA THR A 64 -2.85 -3.33 -6.43
C THR A 64 -3.07 -1.82 -6.61
N LEU A 65 -3.58 -1.12 -5.60
CA LEU A 65 -3.78 0.32 -5.66
C LEU A 65 -2.45 1.08 -5.79
N ALA A 66 -1.39 0.65 -5.08
CA ALA A 66 -0.06 1.24 -5.24
C ALA A 66 0.45 1.11 -6.68
N ASP A 67 0.30 -0.08 -7.28
CA ASP A 67 0.70 -0.32 -8.67
C ASP A 67 -0.14 0.52 -9.64
N VAL A 68 -1.46 0.56 -9.48
CA VAL A 68 -2.37 1.32 -10.35
C VAL A 68 -2.14 2.83 -10.24
N ALA A 69 -1.95 3.35 -9.03
CA ALA A 69 -1.64 4.75 -8.79
C ALA A 69 -0.43 5.22 -9.60
N VAL A 70 0.63 4.41 -9.64
CA VAL A 70 1.86 4.71 -10.39
C VAL A 70 1.61 4.80 -11.89
N HIS A 71 0.72 3.98 -12.45
CA HIS A 71 0.49 3.92 -13.89
C HIS A 71 -0.64 4.85 -14.37
N GLU A 72 -1.61 5.19 -13.53
CA GLU A 72 -2.72 6.08 -13.90
C GLU A 72 -2.35 7.55 -13.83
N THR A 73 -1.33 7.90 -13.04
CA THR A 73 -0.93 9.29 -12.86
C THR A 73 0.38 9.54 -13.59
N GLY A 74 0.28 10.03 -14.83
CA GLY A 74 1.42 10.34 -15.70
C GLY A 74 2.40 11.39 -15.14
N GLN A 75 2.15 11.93 -13.95
CA GLN A 75 3.13 12.70 -13.17
C GLN A 75 4.33 11.85 -12.73
N PHE A 76 4.14 10.53 -12.65
CA PHE A 76 5.20 9.57 -12.34
C PHE A 76 6.06 9.20 -13.57
N ASP A 77 5.59 9.50 -14.78
CA ASP A 77 6.34 9.29 -16.03
C ASP A 77 7.38 10.40 -16.28
N VAL A 78 7.17 11.63 -15.78
CA VAL A 78 8.07 12.77 -16.06
C VAL A 78 9.46 12.63 -15.41
N ALA A 79 9.62 11.72 -14.45
CA ALA A 79 10.92 11.42 -13.85
C ALA A 79 11.81 10.53 -14.73
N SER A 80 11.28 9.87 -15.77
CA SER A 80 12.05 8.98 -16.64
C SER A 80 12.78 9.70 -17.78
N ASP A 81 12.22 10.82 -18.28
CA ASP A 81 12.77 11.53 -19.44
C ASP A 81 13.93 12.49 -19.10
N ALA A 82 14.27 12.65 -17.82
CA ALA A 82 15.38 13.50 -17.36
C ALA A 82 16.72 12.75 -17.20
N PHE A 83 16.77 11.45 -17.53
CA PHE A 83 17.93 10.58 -17.30
C PHE A 83 18.51 10.00 -18.60
N ASP A 84 18.66 10.83 -19.64
CA ASP A 84 19.52 10.54 -20.80
C ASP A 84 21.01 10.72 -20.43
N GLY A 85 21.46 9.93 -19.46
CA GLY A 85 22.83 9.91 -18.96
C GLY A 85 23.32 8.47 -18.84
N ASP A 86 24.20 8.11 -19.78
CA ASP A 86 24.91 6.83 -19.90
C ASP A 86 25.33 6.22 -18.54
N GLY A 87 24.69 5.10 -18.19
CA GLY A 87 25.18 4.15 -17.21
C GLY A 87 24.37 4.03 -15.93
N PHE A 88 23.38 3.12 -15.91
CA PHE A 88 23.18 2.15 -14.82
C PHE A 88 22.55 0.88 -15.40
N ASP A 89 23.35 -0.18 -15.38
CA ASP A 89 22.99 -1.58 -15.65
C ASP A 89 22.47 -2.23 -14.35
N ASP A 90 21.63 -3.26 -14.52
CA ASP A 90 20.98 -4.13 -13.53
C ASP A 90 19.75 -3.57 -12.73
N GLY A 91 18.60 -3.51 -13.41
CA GLY A 91 17.38 -4.16 -12.89
C GLY A 91 16.35 -3.36 -12.08
N GLU A 92 16.55 -2.07 -11.78
CA GLU A 92 15.50 -1.18 -11.22
C GLU A 92 15.03 -0.20 -12.30
N GLY A 93 13.96 -0.56 -13.02
CA GLY A 93 13.39 0.27 -14.09
C GLY A 93 12.88 1.65 -13.59
N PRO A 94 12.70 2.62 -14.50
CA PRO A 94 12.39 4.03 -14.21
C PRO A 94 10.92 4.24 -13.83
N PHE A 95 10.37 3.41 -12.95
CA PHE A 95 8.98 3.50 -12.54
C PHE A 95 8.84 4.44 -11.34
N GLY A 96 8.45 5.69 -11.60
CA GLY A 96 7.41 6.42 -10.88
C GLY A 96 7.42 6.54 -9.35
N LEU A 97 8.47 6.15 -8.64
CA LEU A 97 8.52 6.10 -7.17
C LEU A 97 9.86 6.63 -6.63
N SER A 98 10.65 7.33 -7.45
CA SER A 98 11.96 7.89 -7.07
C SER A 98 11.88 8.91 -5.93
N TYR A 99 10.70 9.52 -5.72
CA TYR A 99 10.43 10.42 -4.61
C TYR A 99 10.30 9.72 -3.24
N LEU A 100 10.15 8.39 -3.22
CA LEU A 100 10.09 7.62 -1.99
C LEU A 100 11.49 7.36 -1.43
N SER A 101 11.60 7.43 -0.10
CA SER A 101 12.81 6.97 0.58
C SER A 101 13.08 5.49 0.31
N ALA A 102 14.34 5.07 0.45
CA ALA A 102 14.72 3.66 0.30
C ALA A 102 13.90 2.73 1.23
N GLY A 103 13.58 3.19 2.44
CA GLY A 103 12.74 2.44 3.38
C GLY A 103 11.29 2.30 2.92
N GLU A 104 10.73 3.32 2.27
CA GLU A 104 9.37 3.26 1.70
C GLU A 104 9.29 2.35 0.47
N ARG A 105 10.27 2.44 -0.44
CA ARG A 105 10.39 1.52 -1.57
C ARG A 105 10.49 0.07 -1.10
N ARG A 106 11.32 -0.19 -0.08
CA ARG A 106 11.43 -1.51 0.52
C ARG A 106 10.11 -1.99 1.13
N ARG A 107 9.33 -1.11 1.77
CA ARG A 107 8.00 -1.48 2.29
C ARG A 107 7.03 -1.85 1.17
N LEU A 108 7.06 -1.16 0.03
CA LEU A 108 6.25 -1.52 -1.14
C LEU A 108 6.66 -2.86 -1.76
N GLU A 109 7.96 -3.17 -1.85
CA GLU A 109 8.43 -4.49 -2.27
C GLU A 109 7.92 -5.61 -1.36
N VAL A 110 8.03 -5.41 -0.04
CA VAL A 110 7.51 -6.37 0.95
C VAL A 110 6.00 -6.54 0.80
N LEU A 111 5.26 -5.45 0.56
CA LEU A 111 3.83 -5.50 0.28
C LEU A 111 3.52 -6.31 -1.00
N ARG A 112 4.25 -6.08 -2.10
CA ARG A 112 4.07 -6.84 -3.35
C ARG A 112 4.35 -8.32 -3.17
N ALA A 113 5.46 -8.68 -2.51
CA ALA A 113 5.79 -10.06 -2.19
C ALA A 113 4.70 -10.72 -1.35
N ARG A 114 4.15 -10.00 -0.38
CA ARG A 114 3.07 -10.50 0.47
C ARG A 114 1.76 -10.70 -0.30
N ARG A 115 1.37 -9.77 -1.17
CA ARG A 115 0.24 -9.96 -2.08
C ARG A 115 0.45 -11.18 -2.97
N ASN A 116 1.65 -11.36 -3.52
CA ASN A 116 1.98 -12.51 -4.36
C ASN A 116 1.83 -13.83 -3.61
N ALA A 117 2.32 -13.92 -2.37
CA ALA A 117 2.14 -15.10 -1.54
C ALA A 117 0.65 -15.46 -1.32
N LEU A 118 -0.23 -14.46 -1.21
CA LEU A 118 -1.68 -14.66 -1.06
C LEU A 118 -2.35 -15.13 -2.36
N VAL A 119 -1.95 -14.58 -3.51
CA VAL A 119 -2.66 -14.81 -4.80
C VAL A 119 -2.07 -15.96 -5.62
N HIS A 120 -0.79 -16.26 -5.50
CA HIS A 120 -0.10 -17.28 -6.31
C HIS A 120 0.09 -18.63 -5.61
N TYR A 121 -0.22 -18.72 -4.32
CA TYR A 121 -0.02 -19.91 -3.48
C TYR A 121 1.33 -20.60 -3.70
N GLU A 122 2.36 -20.09 -3.03
CA GLU A 122 3.73 -20.65 -3.06
C GLU A 122 4.05 -21.51 -1.82
N GLY A 123 3.06 -21.71 -0.95
CA GLY A 123 3.18 -22.45 0.30
C GLY A 123 2.30 -21.86 1.42
N PRO A 124 2.41 -22.39 2.65
CA PRO A 124 1.70 -21.85 3.80
C PRO A 124 2.05 -20.38 4.03
N VAL A 125 1.02 -19.54 4.15
CA VAL A 125 1.18 -18.11 4.43
C VAL A 125 0.81 -17.84 5.89
N ALA A 126 1.66 -17.11 6.61
CA ALA A 126 1.36 -16.70 7.98
C ALA A 126 0.05 -15.89 8.02
N GLY A 127 -0.90 -16.30 8.85
CA GLY A 127 -2.26 -15.76 8.86
C GLY A 127 -3.29 -16.58 8.08
N LEU A 128 -2.86 -17.64 7.38
CA LEU A 128 -3.72 -18.56 6.60
C LEU A 128 -3.31 -20.02 6.81
N SER A 129 -2.74 -20.34 7.98
CA SER A 129 -2.17 -21.65 8.31
C SER A 129 -3.15 -22.59 9.03
N GLY A 130 -4.29 -22.07 9.51
CA GLY A 130 -5.21 -22.73 10.43
C GLY A 130 -4.83 -22.53 11.91
N ALA A 131 -3.88 -21.65 12.21
CA ALA A 131 -3.45 -21.36 13.58
C ALA A 131 -4.43 -20.42 14.30
N GLY A 132 -4.50 -20.52 15.64
CA GLY A 132 -5.43 -19.75 16.45
C GLY A 132 -5.19 -18.23 16.44
N ASP A 133 -3.99 -17.79 16.08
CA ASP A 133 -3.57 -16.39 15.99
C ASP A 133 -3.58 -15.84 14.55
N ASP A 134 -4.00 -16.64 13.56
CA ASP A 134 -3.95 -16.27 12.15
C ASP A 134 -4.66 -14.94 11.84
N ALA A 135 -5.81 -14.70 12.47
CA ALA A 135 -6.58 -13.47 12.30
C ALA A 135 -5.81 -12.22 12.79
N ALA A 136 -5.10 -12.33 13.92
CA ALA A 136 -4.29 -11.24 14.46
C ALA A 136 -3.06 -10.98 13.60
N VAL A 137 -2.46 -12.05 13.06
CA VAL A 137 -1.36 -11.96 12.09
C VAL A 137 -1.82 -11.25 10.83
N LEU A 138 -2.95 -11.66 10.23
CA LEU A 138 -3.50 -11.00 9.05
C LEU A 138 -3.82 -9.53 9.29
N LYS A 139 -4.41 -9.19 10.44
CA LYS A 139 -4.69 -7.81 10.81
C LYS A 139 -3.40 -6.96 10.84
N THR A 140 -2.36 -7.45 11.53
CA THR A 140 -1.06 -6.78 11.60
C THR A 140 -0.47 -6.57 10.21
N ASN A 141 -0.59 -7.58 9.35
CA ASN A 141 -0.09 -7.52 7.97
C ASN A 141 -0.89 -6.53 7.11
N ALA A 142 -2.20 -6.43 7.32
CA ALA A 142 -3.07 -5.47 6.65
C ALA A 142 -2.74 -4.03 7.07
N GLU A 143 -2.44 -3.79 8.34
CA GLU A 143 -2.01 -2.48 8.82
C GLU A 143 -0.65 -2.07 8.25
N GLN A 144 0.29 -3.01 8.17
CA GLN A 144 1.57 -2.80 7.48
C GLN A 144 1.37 -2.50 5.99
N ALA A 145 0.43 -3.17 5.33
CA ALA A 145 0.11 -2.94 3.92
C ALA A 145 -0.42 -1.51 3.70
N ILE A 146 -1.35 -1.05 4.54
CA ILE A 146 -1.85 0.33 4.49
C ILE A 146 -0.72 1.31 4.77
N GLY A 147 0.11 1.06 5.78
CA GLY A 147 1.27 1.91 6.10
C GLY A 147 2.30 2.02 4.96
N ALA A 148 2.47 0.96 4.16
CA ALA A 148 3.33 0.99 2.96
C ALA A 148 2.71 1.78 1.81
N LEU A 149 1.37 1.76 1.69
CA LEU A 149 0.62 2.49 0.67
C LEU A 149 0.49 3.99 0.96
N LEU A 150 0.40 4.39 2.24
CA LEU A 150 0.16 5.79 2.64
C LEU A 150 1.09 6.82 1.97
N PRO A 151 2.44 6.63 1.90
CA PRO A 151 3.32 7.59 1.23
C PRO A 151 3.00 7.81 -0.26
N VAL A 152 2.45 6.78 -0.94
CA VAL A 152 2.00 6.89 -2.34
C VAL A 152 0.76 7.78 -2.41
N LEU A 153 -0.23 7.53 -1.55
CA LEU A 153 -1.48 8.31 -1.52
C LEU A 153 -1.25 9.76 -1.07
N GLU A 154 -0.34 9.98 -0.12
CA GLU A 154 0.03 11.34 0.33
C GLU A 154 0.72 12.13 -0.76
N ASN A 155 1.57 11.49 -1.57
CA ASN A 155 2.16 12.15 -2.72
C ASN A 155 1.09 12.54 -3.73
N LEU A 156 0.16 11.63 -4.04
CA LEU A 156 -0.99 11.91 -4.89
C LEU A 156 -1.88 13.04 -4.36
N GLU A 157 -2.08 13.18 -3.04
CA GLU A 157 -2.84 14.32 -2.50
C GLU A 157 -2.09 15.65 -2.68
N ARG A 158 -0.75 15.62 -2.56
CA ARG A 158 0.08 16.84 -2.63
C ARG A 158 0.28 17.34 -4.05
N TRP A 159 0.36 16.44 -5.01
CA TRP A 159 0.80 16.77 -6.38
C TRP A 159 -0.20 16.37 -7.47
N GLY A 160 -1.16 15.49 -7.16
CA GLY A 160 -2.18 14.99 -8.09
C GLY A 160 -3.22 16.02 -8.54
#